data_AF-A0A948P391-F1
#
_entry.id   AF-A0A948P391-F1
#
_cell.length_a   1.000
_cell.length_b   1.000
_cell.length_c   1.000
_cell.angle_alpha   90.00
_cell.angle_beta   90.00
_cell.angle_gamma   90.00
#
_symmetry.space_group_name_H-M   'P 1'
#
loop_
_entity.id
_entity.type
_entity.pdbx_description
1 polymer ?
#
loop_
_entity_poly.entity_id
_entity_poly.type
_entity_poly.pdbx_seq_one_letter_code
_entity_poly.pdbx_strand_id
1 'polypeptide(L)' 'MAANYTVLKIDEMTRIGELDKIEHYYRHTIKTKGGVVLTVDIPEKQFTAEKAAPILDKRAIEADKILAL' A
#
# COMPACT_ATOMS: atom_id res chain seq x y z
N MET A 1 15.74 -5.55 -8.43
CA MET A 1 14.68 -6.53 -8.10
C MET A 1 13.39 -6.05 -8.76
N ALA A 2 12.74 -6.88 -9.57
CA ALA A 2 11.46 -6.51 -10.19
C ALA A 2 10.35 -6.55 -9.12
N ALA A 3 9.63 -5.45 -8.93
CA ALA A 3 8.53 -5.36 -7.97
C ALA A 3 7.47 -6.44 -8.21
N ASN A 4 6.87 -7.00 -7.15
CA ASN A 4 5.80 -8.00 -7.25
C ASN A 4 4.41 -7.40 -7.52
N TYR A 5 4.36 -6.10 -7.81
CA TYR A 5 3.14 -5.35 -8.03
C TYR A 5 3.37 -4.20 -9.02
N THR A 6 2.27 -3.68 -9.55
CA THR A 6 2.19 -2.45 -10.32
C THR A 6 1.29 -1.47 -9.57
N VAL A 7 1.75 -0.24 -9.35
CA VAL A 7 0.91 0.80 -8.74
C VAL A 7 -0.08 1.31 -9.79
N LEU A 8 -1.37 1.22 -9.50
CA LEU A 8 -2.44 1.70 -10.37
C LEU A 8 -2.85 3.14 -10.01
N LYS A 9 -2.90 3.44 -8.71
CA LYS A 9 -3.39 4.71 -8.19
C LYS A 9 -2.75 5.01 -6.84
N ILE A 10 -2.52 6.29 -6.59
CA ILE A 10 -2.14 6.80 -5.27
C ILE A 10 -3.11 7.94 -4.94
N ASP A 11 -3.83 7.81 -3.84
CA ASP A 11 -4.71 8.84 -3.30
C ASP A 11 -4.11 9.40 -2.01
N GLU A 12 -4.02 10.71 -1.90
CA GLU A 12 -3.72 11.38 -0.64
C GLU A 12 -5.01 11.53 0.17
N MET A 13 -4.98 11.09 1.42
CA MET A 13 -6.13 11.13 2.30
C MET A 13 -5.74 11.70 3.65
N THR A 14 -6.70 12.36 4.28
CA THR A 14 -6.60 12.85 5.64
C THR A 14 -7.68 12.21 6.49
N ARG A 15 -7.34 11.90 7.74
CA ARG A 15 -8.29 11.46 8.76
C ARG A 15 -8.03 12.19 10.06
N ILE A 16 -9.05 12.30 10.90
CA ILE A 16 -8.90 12.78 12.27
C ILE A 16 -8.45 11.57 13.11
N GLY A 17 -7.22 11.63 13.62
CA GLY A 17 -6.65 10.64 14.53
C GLY A 17 -6.95 10.95 16.00
N GLU A 18 -6.30 10.24 16.92
CA GLU A 18 -6.48 10.48 18.35
C GLU A 18 -6.04 11.90 18.75
N LEU A 19 -6.80 12.52 19.66
CA LEU A 19 -6.60 13.90 20.16
C LEU A 19 -6.81 15.00 19.10
N ASP A 20 -7.78 14.83 18.19
CA ASP A 20 -8.14 15.80 17.14
C ASP A 20 -6.99 16.18 16.19
N LYS A 21 -5.98 15.32 16.07
CA LYS A 21 -4.86 15.54 15.16
C LYS A 21 -5.21 15.07 13.75
N ILE A 22 -4.97 15.93 12.76
CA ILE A 22 -5.07 15.55 11.35
C ILE A 22 -3.90 14.61 11.03
N GLU A 23 -4.22 13.40 10.58
CA GLU A 23 -3.27 12.41 10.10
C GLU A 23 -3.36 12.28 8.58
N HIS A 24 -2.23 12.44 7.89
CA HIS A 24 -2.11 12.24 6.45
C HIS A 24 -1.69 10.79 6.16
N TYR A 25 -2.34 10.17 5.18
CA TYR A 25 -1.99 8.84 4.68
C TYR A 25 -2.19 8.76 3.17
N TYR A 26 -1.37 7.94 2.53
CA TYR A 26 -1.36 7.70 1.10
C TYR A 26 -1.90 6.29 0.82
N ARG A 27 -3.08 6.23 0.21
CA ARG A 27 -3.70 4.98 -0.22
C ARG A 27 -3.13 4.56 -1.58
N HIS A 28 -2.39 3.46 -1.59
CA HIS A 28 -1.83 2.86 -2.80
C HIS A 28 -2.77 1.77 -3.29
N THR A 29 -3.34 1.95 -4.47
CA THR A 29 -3.99 0.85 -5.19
C THR A 29 -2.93 0.15 -6.02
N ILE A 30 -2.66 -1.10 -5.71
CA ILE A 30 -1.67 -1.92 -6.41
C ILE A 30 -2.33 -3.14 -7.05
N LYS A 31 -1.82 -3.53 -8.21
CA LYS A 31 -2.12 -4.80 -8.88
C LYS A 31 -0.95 -5.74 -8.69
N THR A 32 -1.18 -6.91 -8.11
CA THR A 32 -0.15 -7.94 -7.93
C THR A 32 0.17 -8.66 -9.24
N LYS A 33 1.27 -9.41 -9.27
CA LYS A 33 1.59 -10.30 -10.41
C LYS A 33 0.53 -11.39 -10.62
N GLY A 34 -0.08 -11.90 -9.54
CA GLY A 34 -1.21 -12.84 -9.62
C GLY A 34 -2.53 -12.21 -10.09
N GLY A 35 -2.56 -10.89 -10.34
CA GLY A 35 -3.73 -10.20 -10.89
C GLY A 35 -4.70 -9.65 -9.85
N VAL A 36 -4.37 -9.74 -8.56
CA VAL A 36 -5.18 -9.21 -7.46
C VAL A 36 -5.02 -7.70 -7.38
N VAL A 37 -6.12 -6.98 -7.20
CA VAL A 37 -6.10 -5.54 -6.91
C VAL A 37 -6.37 -5.34 -5.42
N LEU A 38 -5.46 -4.66 -4.73
CA LEU A 38 -5.61 -4.31 -3.32
C LEU A 38 -5.21 -2.86 -3.05
N THR A 39 -5.81 -2.29 -2.00
CA THR A 39 -5.50 -0.96 -1.49
C THR A 39 -4.70 -1.06 -0.21
N VAL A 40 -3.57 -0.38 -0.14
CA VAL A 40 -2.68 -0.32 1.02
C VAL A 40 -2.58 1.12 1.51
N ASP A 41 -3.01 1.36 2.74
CA ASP A 41 -2.91 2.68 3.37
C ASP A 41 -1.55 2.82 4.04
N ILE A 42 -0.75 3.78 3.57
CA ILE A 42 0.59 4.07 4.10
C ILE A 42 0.56 5.42 4.81
N PRO A 43 0.85 5.50 6.12
CA PRO A 43 0.95 6.79 6.82
C PRO A 43 2.01 7.68 6.16
N GLU A 44 1.78 8.99 6.10
CA GLU A 44 2.73 9.96 5.51
C GLU A 44 4.16 9.80 6.06
N LYS A 45 4.30 9.53 7.37
CA LYS A 45 5.59 9.27 8.04
C LYS A 45 6.37 8.07 7.47
N GLN A 46 5.69 7.19 6.74
CA GLN A 46 6.24 5.99 6.10
C GLN A 46 6.16 6.07 4.56
N PHE A 47 5.69 7.18 4.00
CA PHE A 47 5.61 7.43 2.56
C PHE A 47 6.97 7.89 2.00
N THR A 48 8.00 7.05 2.16
CA THR A 48 9.27 7.19 1.45
C THR A 48 9.49 5.96 0.58
N ALA A 49 10.17 6.10 -0.56
CA ALA A 49 10.43 4.98 -1.47
C ALA A 49 11.07 3.77 -0.76
N GLU A 50 11.95 4.03 0.21
CA GLU A 50 12.64 3.02 1.01
C GLU A 50 11.73 2.25 1.98
N LYS A 51 10.65 2.87 2.47
CA LYS A 51 9.71 2.26 3.43
C LYS A 51 8.45 1.72 2.77
N ALA A 52 7.91 2.43 1.78
CA ALA A 52 6.70 2.05 1.07
C ALA A 52 6.93 0.82 0.18
N ALA A 53 8.06 0.76 -0.54
CA ALA A 53 8.35 -0.36 -1.44
C ALA A 53 8.31 -1.74 -0.75
N PRO A 54 8.98 -1.97 0.40
CA PRO A 54 8.90 -3.27 1.09
C PRO A 54 7.53 -3.55 1.71
N ILE A 55 6.75 -2.53 2.09
CA ILE A 55 5.37 -2.71 2.59
C ILE A 55 4.48 -3.22 1.45
N LEU A 56 4.51 -2.55 0.30
CA LEU A 56 3.71 -2.92 -0.86
C LEU A 56 4.10 -4.29 -1.42
N ASP A 57 5.40 -4.61 -1.44
CA ASP A 57 5.88 -5.90 -1.94
C ASP A 57 5.41 -7.07 -1.05
N LYS A 58 5.50 -6.92 0.28
CA LYS A 58 4.97 -7.92 1.23
C LYS A 58 3.47 -8.12 1.06
N ARG A 59 2.70 -7.04 0.96
CA ARG A 59 1.24 -7.10 0.78
C ARG A 59 0.85 -7.77 -0.54
N ALA A 60 1.60 -7.52 -1.60
CA ALA A 60 1.39 -8.17 -2.89
C ALA A 60 1.64 -9.68 -2.83
N ILE A 61 2.73 -10.11 -2.19
CA ILE A 61 3.05 -11.54 -2.02
C ILE A 61 1.98 -12.24 -1.15
N GLU A 62 1.54 -11.61 -0.07
CA GLU A 62 0.48 -12.15 0.80
C GLU A 62 -0.85 -12.31 0.04
N ALA A 63 -1.25 -11.30 -0.73
CA ALA A 63 -2.47 -11.35 -1.52
C ALA A 63 -2.44 -12.47 -2.58
N ASP A 64 -1.32 -12.63 -3.27
CA ASP A 64 -1.16 -13.72 -4.25
C ASP A 64 -1.17 -15.11 -3.59
N LYS A 65 -0.62 -15.25 -2.37
CA LYS A 65 -0.69 -16.50 -1.60
C LYS A 65 -2.10 -16.87 -1.17
N ILE A 66 -2.94 -15.90 -0.82
CA ILE A 66 -4.33 -16.15 -0.44
C ILE A 66 -5.15 -16.62 -1.65
N LEU A 67 -4.92 -16.07 -2.85
CA LEU A 67 -5.62 -16.49 -4.06
C LEU A 67 -5.18 -17.88 -4.57
N ALA A 68 -3.95 -18.29 -4.26
CA ALA A 68 -3.40 -19.58 -4.70
C ALA A 68 -3.84 -20.79 -3.85
N LEU A 69 -4.61 -20.56 -2.77
CA LEU A 69 -5.20 -21.57 -1.88
C LEU A 69 -6.62 -21.92 -2.31
#